data_AF-A0A624B2U6-F1
#
_entry.id   AF-A0A624B2U6-F1
#
_cell.length_a   1.000
_cell.length_b   1.000
_cell.length_c   1.000
_cell.angle_alpha   90.00
_cell.angle_beta   90.00
_cell.angle_gamma   90.00
#
_symmetry.space_group_name_H-M   'P 1'
#
loop_
_entity.id
_entity.type
_entity.pdbx_description
1 polymer ?
#
loop_
_entity_poly.entity_id
_entity_poly.type
_entity_poly.pdbx_seq_one_letter_code
_entity_poly.pdbx_strand_id
1 'polypeptide(L)'
;MSLELFSPLFQKINEDIANNIFFLLEDECNYREVYISEYGGHGFINNSKCYNENEPPLFEISISDNTVVLSVFGDLNDQRIIKEQVSDIFHKNEIFIDFVEE
;
A
#
# COMPACT_ATOMS: atom_id res chain seq x y z
N MET A 1 1.11 10.59 -13.12
CA MET A 1 2.38 9.85 -13.13
C MET A 1 2.28 8.84 -12.01
N SER A 2 2.67 7.59 -12.23
CA SER A 2 2.69 6.56 -11.19
C SER A 2 4.14 6.24 -10.83
N LEU A 3 4.37 5.93 -9.56
CA LEU A 3 5.62 5.40 -9.05
C LEU A 3 5.38 3.97 -8.59
N GLU A 4 6.14 3.01 -9.11
CA GLU A 4 6.06 1.61 -8.73
C GLU A 4 7.29 1.25 -7.90
N LEU A 5 7.04 0.70 -6.71
CA LEU A 5 8.03 0.43 -5.70
C LEU A 5 7.97 -1.03 -5.26
N PHE A 6 9.13 -1.63 -5.12
CA PHE A 6 9.27 -3.05 -4.80
C PHE A 6 10.03 -3.21 -3.48
N SER A 7 9.57 -4.13 -2.63
CA SER A 7 10.34 -4.57 -1.48
C SER A 7 10.33 -6.10 -1.40
N PRO A 8 11.49 -6.77 -1.38
CA PRO A 8 11.55 -8.19 -1.10
C PRO A 8 11.09 -8.46 0.33
N LEU A 9 10.43 -9.59 0.54
CA LEU A 9 10.05 -10.08 1.86
C LEU A 9 11.01 -11.19 2.29
N PHE A 10 11.59 -11.01 3.48
CA PHE A 10 12.45 -12.02 4.10
C PHE A 10 11.65 -13.07 4.90
N GLN A 11 10.36 -12.80 5.14
CA GLN A 11 9.43 -13.71 5.79
C GLN A 11 8.07 -13.67 5.08
N LYS A 12 7.43 -14.84 4.97
CA LYS A 12 6.09 -14.93 4.41
C LYS A 12 5.10 -14.21 5.31
N ILE A 13 4.37 -13.26 4.75
CA ILE A 13 3.26 -12.59 5.42
C ILE A 13 2.03 -13.50 5.25
N ASN A 14 1.40 -13.87 6.36
CA ASN A 14 0.13 -14.60 6.31
C ASN A 14 -1.04 -13.63 6.17
N GLU A 15 -2.23 -14.18 5.91
CA GLU A 15 -3.44 -13.39 5.68
C GLU A 15 -3.82 -12.51 6.87
N ASP A 16 -3.66 -13.00 8.12
CA ASP A 16 -3.97 -12.23 9.32
C ASP A 16 -3.09 -10.97 9.45
N ILE A 17 -1.80 -11.09 9.17
CA ILE A 17 -0.86 -9.97 9.21
C ILE A 17 -1.13 -8.99 8.07
N ALA A 18 -1.41 -9.50 6.85
CA ALA A 18 -1.77 -8.65 5.71
C ALA A 18 -3.04 -7.83 6.00
N ASN A 19 -4.08 -8.48 6.53
CA ASN A 19 -5.32 -7.82 6.94
C ASN A 19 -5.08 -6.78 8.04
N ASN A 20 -4.19 -7.07 8.99
CA ASN A 20 -3.81 -6.09 10.01
C ASN A 20 -3.08 -4.88 9.41
N ILE A 21 -2.20 -5.08 8.42
CA ILE A 21 -1.55 -3.97 7.69
C ILE A 21 -2.60 -3.09 7.02
N PHE A 22 -3.56 -3.68 6.31
CA PHE A 22 -4.62 -2.91 5.64
C PHE A 22 -5.49 -2.16 6.65
N PHE A 23 -5.88 -2.81 7.74
CA PHE A 23 -6.62 -2.17 8.83
C PHE A 23 -5.89 -0.94 9.39
N LEU A 24 -4.58 -1.05 9.66
CA LEU A 24 -3.80 0.06 10.19
C LEU A 24 -3.62 1.21 9.18
N LEU A 25 -3.55 0.91 7.88
CA LEU A 25 -3.56 1.94 6.84
C LEU A 25 -4.87 2.73 6.86
N GLU A 26 -6.00 2.08 7.11
CA GLU A 26 -7.29 2.76 7.25
C GLU A 26 -7.38 3.57 8.54
N ASP A 27 -7.08 2.96 9.67
CA ASP A 27 -7.27 3.54 11.01
C ASP A 27 -6.25 4.65 11.32
N GLU A 28 -4.96 4.41 11.06
CA GLU A 28 -3.89 5.32 11.47
C GLU A 28 -3.47 6.31 10.38
N CYS A 29 -3.55 5.91 9.11
CA CYS A 29 -3.15 6.77 8.00
C CYS A 29 -4.33 7.48 7.31
N ASN A 30 -5.56 7.25 7.80
CA ASN A 30 -6.79 7.85 7.28
C ASN A 30 -6.99 7.56 5.78
N TYR A 31 -6.64 6.34 5.38
CA TYR A 31 -6.98 5.80 4.08
C TYR A 31 -8.30 5.04 4.14
N ARG A 32 -8.84 4.74 2.96
CA ARG A 32 -10.00 3.88 2.80
C ARG A 32 -9.73 2.96 1.61
N GLU A 33 -9.87 1.67 1.82
CA GLU A 33 -9.86 0.70 0.73
C GLU A 33 -11.09 0.90 -0.17
N VAL A 34 -10.88 0.87 -1.48
CA VAL A 34 -11.93 1.12 -2.48
C VAL A 34 -12.11 -0.01 -3.47
N TYR A 35 -11.11 -0.87 -3.66
CA TYR A 35 -11.23 -2.10 -4.43
C TYR A 35 -10.12 -3.10 -4.09
N ILE A 36 -10.36 -4.35 -4.51
CA ILE A 36 -9.37 -5.43 -4.57
C ILE A 36 -9.29 -5.87 -6.04
N SER A 37 -8.10 -5.83 -6.65
CA SER A 37 -7.90 -6.22 -8.04
C SER A 37 -7.91 -7.74 -8.20
N GLU A 38 -8.14 -8.21 -9.43
CA GLU A 38 -8.10 -9.64 -9.76
C GLU A 38 -6.72 -10.27 -9.48
N TYR A 39 -5.67 -9.44 -9.37
CA TYR A 39 -4.30 -9.84 -9.08
C TYR A 39 -3.93 -9.68 -7.59
N GLY A 40 -4.90 -9.39 -6.72
CA GLY A 40 -4.69 -9.27 -5.28
C GLY A 40 -4.06 -7.95 -4.84
N GLY A 41 -4.20 -6.90 -5.64
CA GLY A 41 -3.81 -5.54 -5.27
C GLY A 41 -4.96 -4.82 -4.56
N HIS A 42 -4.67 -4.17 -3.45
CA HIS A 42 -5.62 -3.44 -2.63
C HIS A 42 -5.47 -1.94 -2.92
N GLY A 43 -6.54 -1.32 -3.45
CA GLY A 43 -6.55 0.09 -3.84
C GLY A 43 -7.05 0.98 -2.71
N PHE A 44 -6.30 2.03 -2.40
CA PHE A 44 -6.59 2.95 -1.31
C PHE A 44 -6.72 4.40 -1.79
N ILE A 45 -7.65 5.12 -1.18
CA ILE A 45 -7.74 6.58 -1.32
C ILE A 45 -7.71 7.25 0.05
N ASN A 46 -7.49 8.56 0.09
CA ASN A 46 -7.72 9.33 1.31
C ASN A 46 -9.20 9.27 1.69
N ASN A 47 -9.51 8.98 2.95
CA ASN A 47 -10.88 8.79 3.43
C ASN A 47 -11.79 10.02 3.20
N SER A 48 -11.19 11.22 3.14
CA SER A 48 -11.91 12.47 2.84
C SER A 48 -12.32 12.64 1.37
N LYS A 49 -11.79 11.81 0.45
CA LYS A 49 -12.08 11.89 -0.99
C LYS A 49 -13.26 11.00 -1.40
N CYS A 50 -14.03 11.45 -2.38
CA CYS A 50 -14.98 10.59 -3.09
C CYS A 50 -14.22 9.66 -4.03
N TYR A 51 -14.62 8.39 -4.07
CA TYR A 51 -14.07 7.43 -5.02
C TYR A 51 -14.79 7.54 -6.38
N ASN A 52 -14.03 7.51 -7.47
CA ASN A 52 -14.53 7.44 -8.84
C ASN A 52 -13.84 6.26 -9.52
N GLU A 53 -14.62 5.26 -9.95
CA GLU A 53 -14.11 4.03 -10.59
C GLU A 53 -13.35 4.28 -11.91
N ASN A 54 -13.52 5.46 -12.52
CA ASN A 54 -12.82 5.85 -13.74
C ASN A 54 -11.47 6.53 -13.47
N GLU A 55 -11.13 6.78 -12.19
CA GLU A 55 -9.86 7.36 -11.77
C GLU A 55 -9.07 6.33 -10.97
N PRO A 56 -7.73 6.31 -11.09
CA PRO A 56 -6.91 5.43 -10.27
C PRO A 56 -7.07 5.77 -8.79
N PRO A 57 -6.82 4.80 -7.89
CA PRO A 57 -6.76 5.09 -6.45
C PRO A 57 -5.57 6.00 -6.16
N LEU A 58 -5.40 6.44 -4.92
CA LEU A 58 -4.21 7.19 -4.53
C LEU A 58 -2.96 6.29 -4.53
N PHE A 59 -3.12 5.05 -4.08
CA PHE A 59 -2.11 4.00 -4.24
C PHE A 59 -2.77 2.62 -4.27
N GLU A 60 -2.03 1.65 -4.78
CA GLU A 60 -2.36 0.22 -4.73
C GLU A 60 -1.20 -0.52 -4.05
N ILE A 61 -1.52 -1.49 -3.19
CA ILE A 61 -0.53 -2.36 -2.57
C ILE A 61 -0.88 -3.82 -2.80
N SER A 62 0.10 -4.60 -3.24
CA SER A 62 -0.01 -6.05 -3.40
C SER A 62 1.04 -6.75 -2.55
N ILE A 63 0.62 -7.75 -1.79
CA ILE A 63 1.50 -8.57 -0.94
C ILE A 63 1.50 -9.98 -1.52
N SER A 64 2.63 -10.40 -2.06
CA SER A 64 2.87 -11.77 -2.51
C SER A 64 3.77 -12.51 -1.52
N ASP A 65 3.98 -13.82 -1.74
CA ASP A 65 4.79 -14.66 -0.84
C ASP A 65 6.19 -14.10 -0.55
N ASN A 66 6.80 -13.42 -1.52
CA ASN A 66 8.20 -13.00 -1.46
C ASN A 66 8.41 -11.50 -1.72
N THR A 67 7.37 -10.73 -2.03
CA THR A 67 7.52 -9.35 -2.47
C THR A 67 6.27 -8.53 -2.16
N VAL A 68 6.47 -7.29 -1.75
CA VAL A 68 5.45 -6.25 -1.66
C VAL A 68 5.65 -5.29 -2.82
N VAL A 69 4.58 -5.01 -3.55
CA VAL A 69 4.54 -4.01 -4.62
C VAL A 69 3.65 -2.87 -4.16
N LEU A 70 4.17 -1.65 -4.18
CA LEU A 70 3.45 -0.41 -3.88
C LEU A 70 3.43 0.48 -5.11
N SER A 71 2.25 0.69 -5.69
CA SER A 71 2.03 1.60 -6.80
C SER A 71 1.37 2.88 -6.30
N VAL A 72 2.01 4.04 -6.46
CA VAL A 72 1.47 5.32 -5.99
C VAL A 72 1.08 6.21 -7.17
N PHE A 73 -0.19 6.59 -7.24
CA PHE A 73 -0.76 7.43 -8.30
C PHE A 73 -1.03 8.84 -7.73
N GLY A 74 -0.04 9.71 -7.87
CA GLY A 74 -0.07 11.04 -7.29
C GLY A 74 1.13 11.88 -7.71
N ASP A 75 1.26 13.05 -7.12
CA ASP A 75 2.45 13.87 -7.28
C ASP A 75 3.62 13.33 -6.43
N LEU A 76 4.80 13.95 -6.55
CA LEU A 76 6.00 13.54 -5.82
C LEU A 76 5.83 13.62 -4.29
N ASN A 77 4.98 14.52 -3.80
CA ASN A 77 4.75 14.66 -2.37
C ASN A 77 3.83 13.53 -1.86
N ASP A 78 2.78 13.20 -2.60
CA ASP A 78 1.94 12.04 -2.32
C ASP A 78 2.78 10.76 -2.31
N GLN A 79 3.62 10.56 -3.33
CA GLN A 79 4.52 9.40 -3.45
C GLN A 79 5.42 9.23 -2.23
N ARG A 80 6.04 10.31 -1.77
CA ARG A 80 6.92 10.28 -0.59
C ARG A 80 6.16 9.96 0.69
N ILE A 81 5.02 10.63 0.93
CA ILE A 81 4.23 10.45 2.14
C ILE A 81 3.69 9.02 2.22
N ILE A 82 3.15 8.50 1.12
CA ILE A 82 2.57 7.15 1.06
C ILE A 82 3.66 6.10 1.27
N LYS A 83 4.82 6.24 0.62
CA LYS A 83 5.96 5.34 0.85
C LYS A 83 6.36 5.30 2.32
N GLU A 84 6.51 6.47 2.96
CA GLU A 84 6.87 6.58 4.38
C GLU A 84 5.82 5.89 5.27
N GLN A 85 4.53 6.22 5.09
CA GLN A 85 3.45 5.67 5.90
C GLN A 85 3.26 4.16 5.74
N VAL A 86 3.28 3.66 4.50
CA VAL A 86 3.19 2.22 4.25
C VAL A 86 4.37 1.50 4.91
N SER A 87 5.60 2.01 4.74
CA SER A 87 6.78 1.41 5.38
C SER A 87 6.64 1.34 6.90
N ASP A 88 6.15 2.42 7.52
CA ASP A 88 5.94 2.48 8.97
C ASP A 88 4.90 1.47 9.46
N ILE A 89 3.81 1.24 8.72
CA ILE A 89 2.81 0.23 9.08
C ILE A 89 3.39 -1.18 9.02
N PHE A 90 4.21 -1.50 8.03
CA PHE A 90 4.91 -2.78 7.98
C PHE A 90 5.87 -2.94 9.16
N HIS A 91 6.63 -1.87 9.50
CA HIS A 91 7.53 -1.89 10.65
C HIS A 91 6.82 -2.13 11.99
N LYS A 92 5.60 -1.60 12.16
CA LYS A 92 4.77 -1.88 13.35
C LYS A 92 4.35 -3.34 13.48
N ASN A 93 4.35 -4.06 12.37
CA ASN A 93 4.10 -5.51 12.31
C ASN A 93 5.41 -6.32 12.32
N GLU A 94 6.53 -5.71 12.74
CA GLU A 94 7.86 -6.32 12.76
C GLU A 94 8.33 -6.81 11.38
N ILE A 95 7.80 -6.24 10.29
CA ILE A 95 8.20 -6.52 8.92
C ILE A 95 9.02 -5.33 8.42
N PHE A 96 10.30 -5.56 8.18
CA PHE A 96 11.19 -4.55 7.60
C PHE A 96 11.11 -4.60 6.08
N ILE A 97 10.64 -3.50 5.48
CA ILE A 97 10.59 -3.32 4.03
C ILE A 97 11.39 -2.08 3.62
N ASP A 98 12.09 -2.20 2.51
CA ASP A 98 12.79 -1.08 1.87
C ASP A 98 12.34 -1.02 0.42
N PHE A 99 11.50 -0.03 0.12
CA PHE A 99 10.94 0.18 -1.20
C PHE A 99 11.95 0.81 -2.13
N VAL A 100 12.33 0.07 -3.18
CA VAL A 100 13.20 0.53 -4.25
C VAL A 100 12.40 0.72 -5.55
N GLU A 101 12.81 1.71 -6.34
CA GLU A 101 12.39 1.82 -7.75
C GLU A 101 13.12 0.74 -8.55
N GLU A 102 12.43 0.05 -9.45
CA GLU A 102 13.05 -0.86 -10.44
C GLU A 102 13.56 -0.13 -11.69
#